data_AF-A0A3P8UIU7-F1
#
_entry.id   AF-A0A3P8UIU7-F1
#
_cell.length_a   1.000
_cell.length_b   1.000
_cell.length_c   1.000
_cell.angle_alpha   90.00
_cell.angle_beta   90.00
_cell.angle_gamma   90.00
#
_symmetry.space_group_name_H-M   'P 1'
#
loop_
_entity.id
_entity.type
_entity.pdbx_description
1 polymer ?
#
loop_
_entity_poly.entity_id
_entity_poly.type
_entity_poly.pdbx_seq_one_letter_code
_entity_poly.pdbx_strand_id
1 'polypeptide(L)'
;RMSGQVTPADGTDDYTVQQENELEALASIFVDDFQDLRNKDPWKVKRPPEVYLCLRPNGLNNGQECYVTVDLHVKCPPTYPDAPPELELVNPKGLSNENLQNLKSEVGQLAAQRCGEVRRDANADTNTSVRS
;
A
#
# COMPACT_ATOMS: atom_id res chain seq x y z
N ARG A 1 -0.02 38.18 27.28
CA ARG A 1 -0.98 37.10 26.94
C ARG A 1 -1.09 37.07 25.42
N MET A 2 -0.29 36.23 24.77
CA MET A 2 -0.46 35.92 23.34
C MET A 2 -1.02 34.51 23.30
N SER A 3 -2.35 34.41 23.22
CA SER A 3 -3.01 33.14 22.96
C SER A 3 -2.87 32.85 21.47
N GLY A 4 -1.79 32.15 21.11
CA GLY A 4 -1.70 31.47 19.83
C GLY A 4 -2.72 30.35 19.83
N GLN A 5 -3.85 30.59 19.19
CA GLN A 5 -4.89 29.62 18.96
C GLN A 5 -4.38 28.60 17.95
N VAL A 6 -3.85 27.47 18.43
CA VAL A 6 -3.57 26.31 17.59
C VAL A 6 -4.91 25.59 17.38
N THR A 7 -5.53 25.85 16.24
CA THR A 7 -6.66 25.06 15.75
C THR A 7 -6.20 23.63 15.45
N PRO A 8 -6.81 22.59 16.05
CA PRO A 8 -6.52 21.21 15.72
C PRO A 8 -7.34 20.85 14.47
N ALA A 9 -6.85 21.25 13.31
CA ALA A 9 -7.45 20.87 12.04
C ALA A 9 -6.34 20.67 11.02
N ASP A 10 -5.47 19.68 11.21
CA ASP A 10 -4.74 19.11 10.08
C ASP A 10 -4.03 17.78 10.42
N GLY A 11 -4.78 16.68 10.45
CA GLY A 11 -4.20 15.33 10.44
C GLY A 11 -4.42 14.63 9.09
N THR A 12 -5.12 15.28 8.17
CA THR A 12 -5.59 14.69 6.90
C THR A 12 -4.65 14.97 5.73
N ASP A 13 -3.92 16.09 5.73
CA ASP A 13 -2.98 16.36 4.65
C ASP A 13 -1.73 15.45 4.71
N ASP A 14 -1.29 15.04 5.91
CA ASP A 14 -0.15 14.13 6.11
C ASP A 14 -0.37 12.75 5.45
N TYR A 15 -1.55 12.15 5.64
CA TYR A 15 -1.89 10.87 5.02
C TYR A 15 -1.94 10.95 3.50
N THR A 16 -2.46 12.05 2.94
CA THR A 16 -2.53 12.19 1.48
C THR A 16 -1.15 12.30 0.86
N VAL A 17 -0.24 13.07 1.46
CA VAL A 17 1.15 13.19 0.97
C VAL A 17 1.86 11.84 1.07
N GLN A 18 1.69 11.13 2.19
CA GLN A 18 2.28 9.82 2.41
C GLN A 18 1.79 8.78 1.40
N GLN A 19 0.48 8.74 1.14
CA GLN A 19 -0.13 7.83 0.17
C GLN A 19 0.38 8.09 -1.25
N GLU A 20 0.47 9.36 -1.67
CA GLU A 20 1.00 9.70 -2.99
C GLU A 20 2.48 9.34 -3.14
N ASN A 21 3.30 9.59 -2.11
CA ASN A 21 4.71 9.18 -2.11
C ASN A 21 4.87 7.66 -2.24
N GLU A 22 4.04 6.89 -1.54
CA GLU A 22 4.06 5.43 -1.63
C GLU A 22 3.62 4.95 -3.02
N LEU A 23 2.59 5.57 -3.60
CA LEU A 23 2.16 5.25 -4.96
C LEU A 23 3.22 5.55 -6.00
N GLU A 24 3.94 6.67 -5.87
CA GLU A 24 5.06 6.99 -6.75
C GLU A 24 6.19 5.95 -6.61
N ALA A 25 6.51 5.54 -5.37
CA ALA A 25 7.48 4.49 -5.12
C ALA A 25 7.04 3.15 -5.75
N LEU A 26 5.77 2.76 -5.59
CA LEU A 26 5.21 1.55 -6.18
C LEU A 26 5.24 1.60 -7.72
N ALA A 27 4.87 2.73 -8.32
CA ALA A 27 4.95 2.94 -9.75
C ALA A 27 6.39 2.82 -10.26
N SER A 28 7.38 3.29 -9.49
CA SER A 28 8.79 3.16 -9.85
C SER A 28 9.36 1.75 -9.66
N ILE A 29 8.85 0.98 -8.69
CA ILE A 29 9.30 -0.40 -8.42
C ILE A 29 8.71 -1.38 -9.41
N PHE A 30 7.41 -1.24 -9.67
CA PHE A 30 6.63 -2.23 -10.42
C PHE A 30 6.33 -1.81 -11.85
N VAL A 31 6.60 -0.56 -12.24
CA VAL A 31 6.61 -0.02 -13.61
C VAL A 31 5.47 -0.56 -14.48
N ASP A 32 5.69 -1.65 -15.22
CA ASP A 32 4.73 -2.27 -16.14
C ASP A 32 3.61 -3.06 -15.44
N ASP A 33 3.85 -3.52 -14.21
CA ASP A 33 2.91 -4.32 -13.41
C ASP A 33 2.01 -3.48 -12.50
N PHE A 34 2.19 -2.15 -12.46
CA PHE A 34 1.43 -1.25 -11.58
C PHE A 34 0.41 -0.41 -12.36
N GLN A 35 -0.82 -0.36 -11.84
CA GLN A 35 -1.88 0.45 -12.42
C GLN A 35 -2.66 1.21 -11.33
N ASP A 36 -2.57 2.54 -11.35
CA ASP A 36 -3.46 3.40 -10.54
C ASP A 36 -4.83 3.52 -11.22
N LEU A 37 -5.87 3.00 -10.56
CA LEU A 37 -7.25 3.06 -11.03
C LEU A 37 -7.85 4.46 -10.89
N ARG A 38 -7.19 5.34 -10.15
CA ARG A 38 -7.65 6.70 -9.94
C ARG A 38 -7.44 7.62 -11.14
N ASN A 39 -6.59 7.23 -12.09
CA ASN A 39 -6.28 8.03 -13.27
C ASN A 39 -7.40 8.07 -14.31
N LYS A 40 -8.49 7.31 -14.13
CA LYS A 40 -9.62 7.24 -15.07
C LYS A 40 -10.69 8.31 -14.87
N ASP A 41 -10.65 9.07 -13.77
CA ASP A 41 -11.66 10.10 -13.50
C ASP A 41 -11.15 11.51 -13.86
N PRO A 42 -11.90 12.29 -14.65
CA PRO A 42 -11.48 13.62 -15.14
C PRO A 42 -11.45 14.72 -14.06
N TRP A 43 -11.96 14.47 -12.85
CA TRP A 43 -12.02 15.45 -11.77
C TRP A 43 -11.03 15.12 -10.65
N LYS A 44 -10.30 16.13 -10.15
CA LYS A 44 -9.37 16.08 -9.01
C LYS A 44 -10.10 15.85 -7.67
N VAL A 45 -10.89 14.79 -7.58
CA VAL A 45 -11.53 14.39 -6.32
C VAL A 45 -10.47 13.68 -5.50
N LYS A 46 -10.12 14.22 -4.32
CA LYS A 46 -9.30 13.50 -3.32
C LYS A 46 -10.06 12.22 -2.96
N ARG A 47 -9.58 11.09 -3.47
CA ARG A 47 -10.12 9.76 -3.17
C ARG A 47 -9.01 8.84 -2.66
N PRO A 48 -9.35 7.87 -1.82
CA PRO A 48 -8.36 6.92 -1.34
C PRO A 48 -7.70 6.16 -2.51
N PRO A 49 -6.40 5.82 -2.40
CA PRO A 49 -5.69 5.01 -3.37
C PRO A 49 -6.40 3.71 -3.72
N GLU A 50 -6.53 3.45 -5.03
CA GLU A 50 -7.02 2.18 -5.54
C GLU A 50 -6.14 1.76 -6.71
N VAL A 51 -5.47 0.62 -6.59
CA VAL A 51 -4.47 0.17 -7.56
C VAL A 51 -4.62 -1.31 -7.89
N TYR A 52 -4.14 -1.69 -9.07
CA TYR A 52 -3.83 -3.07 -9.41
C TYR A 52 -2.32 -3.27 -9.47
N LEU A 53 -1.88 -4.42 -8.94
CA LEU A 53 -0.51 -4.90 -9.07
C LEU A 53 -0.51 -6.30 -9.69
N CYS A 54 0.06 -6.45 -10.88
CA CYS A 54 0.19 -7.75 -11.54
C CYS A 54 1.33 -8.56 -10.90
N LEU A 55 0.98 -9.68 -10.28
CA LEU A 55 1.92 -10.58 -9.62
C LEU A 55 2.26 -11.76 -10.52
N ARG A 56 3.57 -12.02 -10.65
CA ARG A 56 4.14 -13.09 -11.46
C ARG A 56 5.23 -13.81 -10.67
N PRO A 57 5.40 -15.13 -10.84
CA PRO A 57 6.48 -15.86 -10.17
C PRO A 57 7.86 -15.31 -10.55
N ASN A 58 8.72 -15.09 -9.55
CA ASN A 58 10.11 -14.72 -9.79
C ASN A 58 10.89 -15.90 -10.41
N GLY A 59 11.73 -15.62 -11.41
CA GLY A 59 12.67 -16.60 -11.97
C GLY A 59 12.34 -17.14 -13.37
N LEU A 60 11.30 -16.62 -14.02
CA LEU A 60 11.11 -16.80 -15.47
C LEU A 60 12.20 -16.03 -16.22
N ASN A 61 13.33 -16.68 -16.44
CA ASN A 61 14.43 -16.13 -17.23
C ASN A 61 14.08 -16.15 -18.72
N ASN A 62 14.45 -15.07 -19.43
CA ASN A 62 14.68 -14.96 -20.87
C ASN A 62 13.86 -15.91 -21.78
N GLY A 63 12.56 -15.63 -21.92
CA GLY A 63 11.75 -16.19 -23.01
C GLY A 63 10.84 -17.37 -22.66
N GLN A 64 10.73 -17.76 -21.38
CA GLN A 64 9.65 -18.67 -20.95
C GLN A 64 8.34 -17.93 -20.78
N GLU A 65 7.28 -18.43 -21.39
CA GLU A 65 5.92 -17.91 -21.20
C GLU A 65 5.49 -18.08 -19.74
N CYS A 66 5.17 -16.96 -19.10
CA CYS A 66 4.61 -16.92 -17.75
C CYS A 66 3.11 -17.25 -17.84
N TYR A 67 2.74 -18.51 -17.58
CA TYR A 67 1.34 -18.94 -17.58
C TYR A 67 0.61 -18.70 -16.25
N VAL A 68 1.35 -18.29 -15.22
CA VAL A 68 0.85 -18.11 -13.86
C VAL A 68 0.89 -16.62 -13.53
N THR A 69 -0.28 -15.99 -13.47
CA THR A 69 -0.40 -14.56 -13.16
C THR A 69 -1.60 -14.33 -12.25
N VAL A 70 -1.56 -13.29 -11.43
CA VAL A 70 -2.73 -12.84 -10.67
C VAL A 70 -2.63 -11.34 -10.43
N ASP A 71 -3.75 -10.63 -10.52
CA ASP A 71 -3.78 -9.22 -10.21
C ASP A 71 -4.16 -9.05 -8.74
N LEU A 72 -3.33 -8.34 -7.98
CA LEU A 72 -3.64 -7.91 -6.63
C LEU A 72 -4.34 -6.55 -6.70
N HIS A 73 -5.63 -6.54 -6.36
CA HIS A 73 -6.40 -5.32 -6.14
C HIS A 73 -6.12 -4.81 -4.73
N VAL A 74 -5.65 -3.58 -4.63
CA VAL A 74 -5.42 -2.91 -3.34
C VAL A 74 -6.33 -1.70 -3.27
N LYS A 75 -7.21 -1.66 -2.26
CA LYS A 75 -8.04 -0.49 -1.93
C LYS A 75 -7.62 0.03 -0.56
N CYS A 76 -7.01 1.20 -0.54
CA CYS A 76 -6.65 1.82 0.71
C CYS A 76 -7.88 2.53 1.30
N PRO A 77 -8.24 2.31 2.57
CA PRO A 77 -9.25 3.14 3.21
C PRO A 77 -8.74 4.58 3.39
N PRO A 78 -9.63 5.58 3.60
CA PRO A 78 -9.23 6.95 3.92
C PRO A 78 -8.35 7.05 5.18
N THR A 79 -8.42 6.05 6.05
CA THR A 79 -7.65 5.92 7.28
C THR A 79 -6.37 5.10 7.10
N TYR A 80 -5.97 4.74 5.88
CA TYR A 80 -4.68 4.10 5.64
C TYR A 80 -3.54 5.11 5.90
N PRO A 81 -2.47 4.75 6.66
CA PRO A 81 -2.06 3.40 7.05
C PRO A 81 -2.54 2.92 8.44
N ASP A 82 -3.40 3.66 9.14
CA ASP A 82 -3.95 3.25 10.45
C ASP A 82 -4.89 2.05 10.37
N ALA A 83 -5.56 1.88 9.23
CA ALA A 83 -6.32 0.68 8.89
C ALA A 83 -5.65 -0.04 7.71
N PRO A 84 -5.70 -1.38 7.66
CA PRO A 84 -5.09 -2.14 6.58
C PRO A 84 -5.86 -1.89 5.28
N PRO A 85 -5.20 -2.03 4.12
CA PRO A 85 -5.88 -1.96 2.84
C PRO A 85 -6.76 -3.20 2.66
N GLU A 86 -7.84 -3.06 1.90
CA GLU A 86 -8.61 -4.20 1.41
C GLU A 86 -7.87 -4.82 0.23
N LEU A 87 -7.63 -6.13 0.30
CA LEU A 87 -6.82 -6.88 -0.65
C LEU A 87 -7.66 -7.98 -1.31
N GLU A 88 -7.73 -7.95 -2.64
CA GLU A 88 -8.44 -8.94 -3.43
C GLU A 88 -7.54 -9.49 -4.55
N LEU A 89 -7.56 -10.81 -4.75
CA LEU A 89 -6.88 -11.45 -5.88
C LEU A 89 -7.88 -11.62 -7.03
N VAL A 90 -7.59 -11.01 -8.17
CA VAL A 90 -8.46 -11.03 -9.35
C VAL A 90 -7.71 -11.52 -10.59
N ASN A 91 -8.47 -11.91 -11.62
CA ASN A 91 -7.95 -12.43 -12.89
C ASN A 91 -6.86 -13.51 -12.78
N PRO A 92 -6.97 -14.51 -11.88
CA PRO A 92 -5.93 -15.51 -11.73
C PRO A 92 -5.84 -16.38 -12.99
N LYS A 93 -4.62 -16.61 -13.45
CA LYS A 93 -4.28 -17.51 -14.56
C LYS A 93 -3.28 -18.53 -14.04
N GLY A 94 -3.46 -19.80 -14.43
CA GLY A 94 -2.52 -20.87 -14.07
C GLY A 94 -2.45 -21.20 -12.58
N LEU A 95 -3.34 -20.68 -11.73
CA LEU A 95 -3.40 -20.96 -10.30
C LEU A 95 -4.60 -21.86 -9.97
N SER A 96 -4.37 -22.86 -9.11
CA SER A 96 -5.46 -23.64 -8.52
C SER A 96 -6.23 -22.80 -7.51
N ASN A 97 -7.51 -23.15 -7.27
CA ASN A 97 -8.31 -22.45 -6.27
C ASN A 97 -7.70 -22.56 -4.87
N GLU A 98 -7.08 -23.70 -4.52
CA GLU A 98 -6.38 -23.88 -3.26
C GLU A 98 -5.21 -22.89 -3.11
N ASN A 99 -4.34 -22.79 -4.12
CA ASN A 99 -3.22 -21.85 -4.09
C ASN A 99 -3.70 -20.40 -4.01
N LEU A 100 -4.81 -20.07 -4.67
CA LEU A 100 -5.42 -18.74 -4.58
C LEU A 100 -5.93 -18.43 -3.18
N GLN A 101 -6.59 -19.38 -2.51
CA GLN A 101 -7.04 -19.18 -1.13
C GLN A 101 -5.87 -19.06 -0.16
N ASN A 102 -4.83 -19.88 -0.34
CA ASN A 102 -3.61 -19.79 0.47
C ASN A 102 -2.94 -18.43 0.29
N LEU A 103 -2.72 -18.00 -0.95
CA LEU A 103 -2.12 -16.69 -1.26
C LEU A 103 -2.95 -15.55 -0.68
N LYS A 104 -4.28 -15.60 -0.81
CA LYS A 104 -5.18 -14.59 -0.22
C LYS A 104 -5.03 -14.52 1.30
N SER A 105 -4.97 -15.67 1.96
CA SER A 105 -4.80 -15.76 3.41
C SER A 105 -3.47 -15.18 3.87
N GLU A 106 -2.36 -15.57 3.22
CA GLU A 106 -1.02 -15.08 3.55
C GLU A 106 -0.87 -13.57 3.33
N VAL A 107 -1.34 -13.07 2.20
CA VAL A 107 -1.32 -11.63 1.87
C VAL A 107 -2.15 -10.83 2.88
N GLY A 108 -3.34 -11.31 3.22
CA GLY A 108 -4.19 -10.66 4.24
C GLY A 108 -3.56 -10.65 5.64
N GLN A 109 -2.90 -11.75 6.04
CA GLN A 109 -2.18 -11.82 7.31
C GLN A 109 -0.99 -10.87 7.36
N LEU A 110 -0.20 -10.79 6.28
CA LEU A 110 0.93 -9.86 6.19
C LEU A 110 0.46 -8.41 6.26
N ALA A 111 -0.62 -8.06 5.55
CA ALA A 111 -1.19 -6.71 5.60
C ALA A 111 -1.68 -6.34 7.00
N ALA A 112 -2.33 -7.27 7.71
CA ALA A 112 -2.75 -7.07 9.09
C ALA A 112 -1.55 -6.89 10.04
N GLN A 113 -0.47 -7.66 9.85
CA GLN A 113 0.75 -7.54 10.66
C GLN A 113 1.49 -6.22 10.45
N ARG A 114 1.54 -5.74 9.19
CA ARG A 114 2.23 -4.50 8.80
C ARG A 114 1.36 -3.24 8.94
N CYS A 115 0.09 -3.39 9.32
CA CYS A 115 -0.81 -2.28 9.56
C CYS A 115 -0.24 -1.33 10.65
N GLY A 116 -0.15 -0.04 10.34
CA GLY A 116 0.39 0.99 11.24
C GLY A 116 1.92 0.98 11.42
N GLU A 117 2.68 0.17 10.67
CA GLU A 117 4.14 0.11 10.79
C GLU A 117 4.83 1.38 10.25
N VAL A 118 4.23 2.06 9.26
CA VAL A 118 4.81 3.26 8.62
C VAL A 118 4.94 4.46 9.57
N ARG A 119 4.32 4.44 10.76
CA ARG A 119 4.54 5.47 11.80
C ARG A 119 5.65 5.11 12.82
N ARG A 120 6.10 3.85 12.91
CA ARG A 120 6.98 3.44 14.03
C ARG A 120 8.44 3.87 13.88
N ASP A 121 8.89 4.28 12.70
CA ASP A 121 10.29 4.65 12.47
C ASP A 121 10.60 6.14 12.70
N ALA A 122 9.63 6.96 13.14
CA ALA A 122 9.85 8.39 13.40
C ALA A 122 10.08 8.75 14.89
N ASN A 123 10.11 7.79 15.82
CA ASN A 123 10.29 8.10 17.25
C ASN A 123 11.13 7.05 18.00
N ALA A 124 12.35 6.80 17.50
CA ALA A 124 13.35 5.99 18.20
C ALA A 124 14.70 6.72 18.34
N ASP A 125 14.68 8.03 18.58
CA ASP A 125 15.90 8.82 18.85
C ASP A 125 15.73 9.83 20.00
N THR A 126 15.00 9.46 21.06
CA THR A 126 15.11 10.22 22.31
C THR A 126 15.33 9.33 23.52
N ASN A 127 16.54 9.49 24.06
CA ASN A 127 16.90 9.40 25.47
C ASN A 127 17.49 8.06 25.97
N THR A 128 18.72 7.80 25.59
CA THR A 128 19.70 7.23 26.54
C THR A 128 20.72 8.33 26.88
N SER A 129 20.27 9.34 27.65
CA SER A 129 21.20 10.15 28.43
C SER A 129 21.55 9.37 29.68
N VAL A 130 22.72 8.73 29.65
CA VAL A 130 23.38 8.17 30.82
C VAL A 130 23.44 9.23 31.92
N ARG A 131 22.77 8.96 33.04
CA ARG A 131 22.95 9.75 34.26
C ARG A 131 24.26 9.30 34.91
N SER A 132 25.12 10.28 35.13
CA SER A 132 26.40 10.21 35.86
C SER A 132 26.23 9.66 37.28
#